data_AF-A0A932K443-F1
#
_entry.id   AF-A0A932K443-F1
#
_cell.length_a   1.000
_cell.length_b   1.000
_cell.length_c   1.000
_cell.angle_alpha   90.00
_cell.angle_beta   90.00
_cell.angle_gamma   90.00
#
_symmetry.space_group_name_H-M   'P 1'
#
loop_
_entity.id
_entity.type
_entity.pdbx_description
1 polymer ?
#
loop_
_entity_poly.entity_id
_entity_poly.type
_entity_poly.pdbx_seq_one_letter_code
_entity_poly.pdbx_strand_id
1 'polypeptide(L)'
;MLGGEVIGIPQGAPHRTLALEFMRYLMSKPVQETLVSALGWPCFRTDAYGTIEAWQTPYFAAVQEALAHALPRPHVPNWADVDRALSGAFREIVYEGQPVQATLDRYHRQLEQARQRLR
;
A
#
# COMPACT_ATOMS: atom_id res chain seq x y z
N MET A 1 5.72 -1.32 5.97
CA MET A 1 5.57 -1.24 4.50
C MET A 1 4.54 -0.17 4.22
N LEU A 2 4.87 0.82 3.41
CA LEU A 2 4.00 1.93 3.06
C LEU A 2 3.06 1.48 1.92
N GLY A 3 1.78 1.39 2.23
CA GLY A 3 0.69 1.13 1.29
C GLY A 3 -0.13 2.40 1.05
N GLY A 4 -1.37 2.21 0.61
CA GLY A 4 -2.33 3.30 0.41
C GLY A 4 -3.11 3.15 -0.88
N GLU A 5 -4.07 4.04 -1.06
CA GLU A 5 -4.98 4.09 -2.19
C GLU A 5 -4.57 5.20 -3.17
N VAL A 6 -4.75 4.93 -4.45
CA VAL A 6 -4.58 5.91 -5.52
C VAL A 6 -5.87 6.03 -6.31
N ILE A 7 -6.21 7.24 -6.75
CA ILE A 7 -7.33 7.45 -7.65
C ILE A 7 -6.82 7.27 -9.08
N GLY A 8 -7.29 6.22 -9.75
CA GLY A 8 -6.97 5.93 -11.15
C GLY A 8 -8.13 6.30 -12.07
N ILE A 9 -7.82 6.89 -13.23
CA ILE A 9 -8.79 7.13 -14.31
C ILE A 9 -8.54 6.07 -15.39
N PRO A 10 -9.52 5.19 -15.71
CA PRO A 10 -9.37 4.22 -16.79
C PRO A 10 -9.06 4.89 -18.13
N GLN A 11 -8.18 4.28 -18.94
CA GLN A 11 -7.76 4.85 -20.23
C GLN A 11 -8.95 5.10 -21.18
N GLY A 12 -9.97 4.25 -21.15
CA GLY A 12 -11.19 4.35 -21.96
C GLY A 12 -12.34 5.14 -21.32
N ALA A 13 -12.11 5.91 -20.24
CA ALA A 13 -13.18 6.61 -19.54
C ALA A 13 -13.89 7.63 -20.47
N PRO A 14 -15.22 7.57 -20.63
CA PRO A 14 -15.95 8.40 -21.60
C PRO A 14 -16.00 9.89 -21.22
N HIS A 15 -15.76 10.21 -19.94
CA HIS A 15 -15.82 11.57 -19.40
C HIS A 15 -14.55 11.94 -18.63
N ARG A 16 -13.39 11.83 -19.29
CA ARG A 16 -12.07 12.04 -18.67
C ARG A 16 -11.92 13.38 -17.96
N THR A 17 -12.45 14.47 -18.52
CA THR A 17 -12.38 15.80 -17.90
C THR A 17 -13.13 15.85 -16.57
N LEU A 18 -14.37 15.34 -16.55
CA LEU A 18 -15.17 15.30 -15.32
C LEU A 18 -14.53 14.39 -14.27
N ALA A 19 -13.98 13.25 -14.67
CA ALA A 19 -13.25 12.36 -13.76
C ALA A 19 -12.03 13.06 -13.13
N LEU A 20 -11.31 13.89 -13.91
CA LEU A 20 -10.18 14.67 -13.42
C LEU A 20 -10.62 15.75 -12.42
N GLU A 21 -11.73 16.44 -12.70
CA GLU A 21 -12.31 17.44 -11.79
C GLU A 21 -12.76 16.80 -10.47
N PHE A 22 -13.42 15.64 -10.53
CA PHE A 22 -13.82 14.90 -9.35
C PHE A 22 -12.62 14.42 -8.52
N MET A 23 -11.57 13.91 -9.17
CA MET A 23 -10.33 13.55 -8.50
C MET A 23 -9.69 14.76 -7.79
N ARG A 24 -9.65 15.94 -8.44
CA ARG A 24 -9.16 17.17 -7.81
C ARG A 24 -10.01 17.60 -6.62
N TYR A 25 -11.33 17.47 -6.71
CA TYR A 25 -12.24 17.76 -5.60
C TYR A 25 -11.97 16.82 -4.41
N LEU A 26 -11.90 15.51 -4.63
CA LEU A 26 -11.58 14.54 -3.58
C LEU A 26 -10.24 14.79 -2.92
N MET A 27 -9.23 15.21 -3.69
CA MET A 27 -7.90 15.53 -3.19
C MET A 27 -7.77 16.94 -2.62
N SER A 28 -8.83 17.76 -2.66
CA SER A 28 -8.81 19.11 -2.10
C SER A 28 -8.60 19.07 -0.59
N LYS A 29 -7.96 20.11 -0.04
CA LYS A 29 -7.65 20.16 1.40
C LYS A 29 -8.91 20.00 2.28
N PRO A 30 -10.01 20.74 2.06
CA PRO A 30 -11.21 20.61 2.91
C PRO A 30 -11.83 19.21 2.89
N VAL A 31 -11.82 18.55 1.72
CA VAL A 31 -12.34 17.18 1.60
C VAL A 31 -11.41 16.20 2.32
N GLN A 32 -10.09 16.31 2.14
CA GLN A 32 -9.13 15.46 2.84
C GLN A 32 -9.22 15.63 4.36
N GLU A 33 -9.30 16.87 4.86
CA GLU A 33 -9.51 17.13 6.30
C GLU A 33 -10.78 16.46 6.83
N THR A 34 -11.87 16.53 6.06
CA THR A 34 -13.14 15.85 6.41
C THR A 34 -12.96 14.33 6.49
N LEU A 35 -12.25 13.73 5.52
CA LEU A 35 -12.01 12.28 5.50
C LEU A 35 -11.12 11.84 6.66
N VAL A 36 -10.06 12.59 6.99
CA VAL A 36 -9.20 12.27 8.15
C VAL A 36 -10.00 12.34 9.44
N SER A 37 -10.72 13.44 9.68
CA SER A 37 -11.50 13.62 10.90
C SER A 37 -12.59 12.55 11.06
N ALA A 38 -13.36 12.29 10.00
CA ALA A 38 -14.50 11.37 10.09
C ALA A 38 -14.11 9.89 10.10
N LEU A 39 -13.05 9.50 9.39
CA LEU A 39 -12.69 8.09 9.17
C LEU A 39 -11.42 7.66 9.91
N GLY A 40 -10.69 8.61 10.49
CA GLY A 40 -9.37 8.35 11.08
C GLY A 40 -8.35 7.87 10.03
N TRP A 41 -8.58 8.18 8.74
CA TRP A 41 -7.72 7.73 7.66
C TRP A 41 -6.42 8.54 7.66
N PRO A 42 -5.25 7.89 7.73
CA PRO A 42 -3.97 8.57 7.62
C PRO A 42 -3.86 9.22 6.25
N CYS A 43 -3.62 10.53 6.21
CA CYS A 43 -3.46 11.24 4.94
C CYS A 43 -1.98 11.38 4.58
N PHE A 44 -1.63 11.10 3.32
CA PHE A 44 -0.31 11.42 2.79
C PHE A 44 -0.04 12.93 2.72
N ARG A 45 -1.10 13.74 2.68
CA ARG A 45 -0.99 15.19 2.76
C ARG A 45 -0.82 15.62 4.21
N THR A 46 0.41 15.95 4.57
CA THR A 46 0.74 16.41 5.92
C THR A 46 0.15 17.77 6.27
N ASP A 47 -0.40 18.48 5.28
CA ASP A 47 -1.06 19.78 5.43
C ASP A 47 -2.59 19.68 5.61
N ALA A 48 -3.18 18.47 5.66
CA ALA A 48 -4.63 18.25 5.57
C ALA A 48 -5.19 17.22 6.58
N TYR A 49 -4.67 17.21 7.82
CA TYR A 49 -5.17 16.30 8.86
C TYR A 49 -6.50 16.71 9.50
N GLY A 50 -6.90 17.97 9.36
CA GLY A 50 -8.13 18.48 9.97
C GLY A 50 -8.08 18.46 11.49
N THR A 51 -9.25 18.24 12.11
CA THR A 51 -9.35 18.05 13.56
C THR A 51 -9.18 16.58 13.91
N ILE A 52 -8.22 16.27 14.78
CA ILE A 52 -8.08 14.93 15.34
C ILE A 52 -8.91 14.87 16.62
N GLU A 53 -9.93 14.02 16.64
CA GLU A 53 -10.77 13.87 17.83
C GLU A 53 -9.98 13.20 18.96
N ALA A 54 -10.34 13.50 20.21
CA ALA A 54 -9.58 13.04 21.38
C ALA A 54 -9.40 11.51 21.43
N TRP A 55 -10.39 10.75 20.96
CA TRP A 55 -10.32 9.29 20.89
C TRP A 55 -9.36 8.80 19.80
N GLN A 56 -9.14 9.58 18.74
CA GLN A 56 -8.25 9.24 17.62
C GLN A 56 -6.78 9.48 17.95
N THR A 57 -6.49 10.43 18.84
CA THR A 57 -5.12 10.88 19.18
C THR A 57 -4.09 9.74 19.35
N PRO A 58 -4.32 8.70 20.19
CA PRO A 58 -3.32 7.64 20.36
C PRO A 58 -3.08 6.83 19.08
N TYR A 59 -4.12 6.59 18.28
CA TYR A 59 -4.01 5.86 17.01
C TYR A 59 -3.33 6.70 15.95
N PHE A 60 -3.69 7.98 15.86
CA PHE A 60 -3.09 8.91 14.92
C PHE A 60 -1.59 9.05 15.19
N ALA A 61 -1.19 9.24 16.46
CA ALA A 61 0.22 9.30 16.83
C ALA A 61 0.99 8.02 16.47
N ALA A 62 0.43 6.84 16.75
CA ALA A 62 1.05 5.57 16.41
C ALA A 62 1.22 5.38 14.89
N VAL A 63 0.24 5.80 14.10
CA VAL A 63 0.34 5.73 12.64
C VAL A 63 1.37 6.71 12.10
N GLN A 64 1.40 7.94 12.59
CA GLN A 64 2.39 8.94 12.17
C GLN A 64 3.83 8.47 12.46
N GLU A 65 4.05 7.86 13.61
CA GLU A 65 5.35 7.26 13.96
C GLU A 65 5.70 6.11 13.00
N ALA A 66 4.75 5.21 12.72
CA ALA A 66 4.97 4.11 11.78
C ALA A 66 5.28 4.62 10.35
N LEU A 67 4.61 5.68 9.91
CA LEU A 67 4.80 6.30 8.60
C LEU A 67 6.19 6.94 8.45
N ALA A 68 6.78 7.47 9.53
CA ALA A 68 8.13 8.06 9.53
C ALA A 68 9.22 7.04 9.14
N HIS A 69 8.96 5.75 9.33
CA HIS A 69 9.88 4.65 9.00
C HIS A 69 9.42 3.77 7.85
N ALA A 70 8.23 4.05 7.29
CA ALA A 70 7.64 3.20 6.28
C ALA A 70 8.30 3.43 4.91
N LEU A 71 8.74 2.34 4.29
CA LEU A 71 9.23 2.34 2.91
C LEU A 71 8.14 1.90 1.93
N PRO A 72 8.03 2.53 0.74
CA PRO A 72 7.12 2.10 -0.30
C PRO A 72 7.42 0.66 -0.72
N ARG A 73 6.37 -0.07 -1.09
CA ARG A 73 6.55 -1.37 -1.75
C ARG A 73 7.41 -1.22 -3.01
N PRO A 74 8.35 -2.14 -3.26
CA PRO A 74 9.08 -2.16 -4.53
C PRO A 74 8.10 -2.23 -5.70
N HIS A 75 8.25 -1.32 -6.66
CA HIS A 75 7.44 -1.31 -7.87
C HIS A 75 8.01 -2.30 -8.88
N VAL A 76 7.59 -3.57 -8.80
CA VAL A 76 8.00 -4.64 -9.71
C VAL A 76 6.79 -5.17 -10.51
N PRO A 77 6.91 -5.38 -11.84
CA PRO A 77 5.78 -5.85 -12.65
C PRO A 77 5.27 -7.25 -12.27
N ASN A 78 6.13 -8.10 -11.68
CA ASN A 78 5.79 -9.44 -11.18
C ASN A 78 5.39 -9.44 -9.70
N TRP A 79 4.77 -8.38 -9.17
CA TRP A 79 4.39 -8.34 -7.76
C TRP A 79 3.51 -9.55 -7.35
N ALA A 80 2.64 -10.04 -8.24
CA ALA A 80 1.83 -11.22 -7.99
C ALA A 80 2.65 -12.51 -7.76
N ASP A 81 3.81 -12.64 -8.40
CA ASP A 81 4.72 -13.77 -8.16
C ASP A 81 5.46 -13.59 -6.84
N VAL A 82 5.89 -12.36 -6.53
CA VAL A 82 6.52 -12.01 -5.24
C VAL A 82 5.58 -12.33 -4.07
N ASP A 83 4.33 -11.89 -4.15
CA ASP A 83 3.31 -12.10 -3.11
C ASP A 83 3.03 -13.59 -2.86
N ARG A 84 2.92 -14.37 -3.95
CA ARG A 84 2.72 -15.82 -3.88
C ARG A 84 3.92 -16.54 -3.28
N ALA A 85 5.14 -16.15 -3.66
CA ALA A 85 6.36 -16.73 -3.13
C ALA A 85 6.53 -16.44 -1.63
N LEU A 86 6.27 -15.20 -1.20
CA LEU A 86 6.32 -14.82 0.21
C LEU A 86 5.28 -15.57 1.04
N SER A 87 4.04 -15.64 0.56
CA SER A 87 2.95 -16.37 1.23
C SER A 87 3.23 -17.87 1.34
N GLY A 88 3.77 -18.47 0.28
CA GLY A 88 4.17 -19.88 0.26
C GLY A 88 5.34 -20.16 1.22
N ALA A 89 6.38 -19.33 1.19
CA ALA A 89 7.51 -19.45 2.10
C ALA A 89 7.09 -19.32 3.57
N PHE A 90 6.23 -18.35 3.86
CA PHE A 90 5.69 -18.15 5.22
C PHE A 90 4.91 -19.38 5.69
N ARG A 91 4.02 -19.92 4.85
CA ARG A 91 3.25 -21.12 5.19
C ARG A 91 4.17 -22.29 5.51
N GLU A 92 5.12 -22.58 4.63
CA GLU A 92 5.99 -23.75 4.78
C GLU A 92 6.92 -23.64 5.99
N ILE A 93 7.46 -22.45 6.25
CA ILE A 93 8.36 -22.23 7.39
C ILE A 93 7.58 -22.23 8.70
N VAL A 94 6.52 -21.43 8.78
CA VAL A 94 5.85 -21.12 10.04
C VAL A 94 4.82 -22.17 10.42
N TYR A 95 4.04 -22.67 9.44
CA TYR A 95 2.99 -23.64 9.71
C TYR A 95 3.43 -25.08 9.51
N GLU A 96 4.35 -25.34 8.58
CA GLU A 96 4.76 -26.71 8.23
C GLU A 96 6.16 -27.08 8.78
N GLY A 97 6.87 -26.13 9.39
CA GLY A 97 8.17 -26.38 10.04
C GLY A 97 9.31 -26.69 9.08
N GLN A 98 9.20 -26.30 7.80
CA GLN A 98 10.26 -26.53 6.82
C GLN A 98 11.53 -25.72 7.13
N PRO A 99 12.73 -26.22 6.74
CA PRO A 99 13.97 -25.49 6.98
C PRO A 99 13.98 -24.12 6.31
N VAL A 100 14.24 -23.07 7.10
CA VAL A 100 14.18 -21.66 6.68
C VAL A 100 15.03 -21.40 5.43
N GLN A 101 16.34 -21.67 5.50
CA GLN A 101 17.27 -21.34 4.41
C GLN A 101 16.90 -22.07 3.12
N ALA A 102 16.67 -23.39 3.19
CA ALA A 102 16.35 -24.19 2.00
C ALA A 102 15.04 -23.75 1.34
N THR A 103 14.04 -23.39 2.15
CA THR A 103 12.74 -22.90 1.67
C THR A 103 12.90 -21.54 0.97
N LEU A 104 13.59 -20.59 1.61
CA LEU A 104 13.84 -19.27 1.05
C LEU A 104 14.68 -19.33 -0.23
N ASP A 105 15.72 -20.17 -0.28
CA ASP A 105 16.54 -20.36 -1.48
C ASP A 105 15.71 -20.89 -2.67
N ARG A 106 14.76 -21.79 -2.40
CA ARG A 106 13.88 -22.34 -3.42
C ARG A 106 12.93 -21.27 -3.98
N TYR A 107 12.28 -20.50 -3.11
CA TYR A 107 11.40 -19.40 -3.53
C TYR A 107 12.18 -18.28 -4.23
N HIS A 108 13.40 -17.98 -3.80
CA HIS A 108 14.28 -17.03 -4.48
C HIS A 108 14.57 -17.47 -5.93
N ARG A 109 14.92 -18.74 -6.15
CA ARG A 109 15.11 -19.28 -7.51
C ARG A 109 13.85 -19.18 -8.37
N GLN A 110 12.67 -19.43 -7.80
CA GLN A 110 11.40 -19.29 -8.52
C GLN A 110 11.14 -17.84 -8.94
N LEU A 111 11.43 -16.88 -8.07
CA LEU A 111 11.29 -15.45 -8.38
C LEU A 111 12.25 -14.98 -9.45
N GLU A 112 13.50 -15.43 -9.43
CA GLU A 112 14.47 -15.11 -10.49
C GLU A 112 14.03 -15.65 -11.86
N GLN A 113 13.49 -16.87 -11.90
CA GLN A 113 12.91 -17.43 -13.13
C GLN A 113 11.70 -16.63 -13.62
N ALA A 114 10.80 -16.21 -12.72
CA ALA A 114 9.65 -15.39 -13.08
C ALA A 114 10.10 -14.02 -13.63
N ARG A 115 11.10 -13.40 -13.01
CA ARG A 115 11.68 -12.13 -13.45
C ARG A 115 12.29 -12.22 -14.86
N GLN A 116 12.91 -13.35 -15.21
CA GLN A 116 13.47 -13.57 -16.54
C GLN A 116 12.40 -13.67 -17.63
N ARG A 117 11.19 -14.14 -17.33
CA ARG A 117 10.08 -14.25 -18.30
C ARG A 117 9.46 -12.91 -18.69
N LEU A 118 9.73 -11.85 -17.93
CA LEU A 118 9.25 -10.50 -18.19
C LEU A 118 10.23 -9.65 -19.03
N ARG A 119 11.41 -10.18 -19.33
CA ARG A 119 12.40 -9.56 -20.22
C ARG A 119 12.21 -10.07 -21.63
#